data_AF-A0A841ELG8-F1
#
_entry.id   AF-A0A841ELG8-F1
#
_cell.length_a   1.000
_cell.length_b   1.000
_cell.length_c   1.000
_cell.angle_alpha   90.00
_cell.angle_beta   90.00
_cell.angle_gamma   90.00
#
_symmetry.space_group_name_H-M   'P 1'
#
loop_
_entity.id
_entity.type
_entity.pdbx_description
1 polymer ?
#
loop_
_entity_poly.entity_id
_entity_poly.type
_entity_poly.pdbx_seq_one_letter_code
_entity_poly.pdbx_strand_id
1 'polypeptide(L)'
;MTMTDPFAPPPTPTASTGVKAADLQGRLLLIRPLSHEPDVLTMYGSKEAVRCTIAELDGPDAETTHEDVMVFGRGLVGQLRAALDGGVAMVLGRMGQGQAKPGQNAPWRLLDPTEQDSATARAYLARRPNQQQAPPPAAPQPQQAASQPQQPAAPPQQPQAPAVPQPAQQSPFTAAPPASDQPPF
;
A
#
# COMPACT_ATOMS: atom_id res chain seq x y z
N MET A 1 -35.03 -13.16 -14.96
CA MET A 1 -33.57 -13.21 -15.21
C MET A 1 -33.15 -11.81 -15.59
N THR A 2 -32.71 -11.00 -14.63
CA THR A 2 -32.18 -9.66 -14.89
C THR A 2 -30.69 -9.72 -14.61
N MET A 3 -29.93 -9.56 -15.69
CA MET A 3 -28.49 -9.75 -15.82
C MET A 3 -27.76 -8.62 -15.08
N THR A 4 -26.96 -8.96 -14.07
CA THR A 4 -26.09 -8.01 -13.35
C THR A 4 -25.05 -7.44 -14.31
N ASP A 5 -25.03 -6.11 -14.42
CA ASP A 5 -24.08 -5.34 -15.20
C ASP A 5 -22.63 -5.48 -14.64
N PRO A 6 -21.61 -5.78 -15.47
CA PRO A 6 -20.22 -6.01 -15.03
C PRO A 6 -19.35 -4.75 -14.97
N PHE A 7 -19.90 -3.56 -15.23
CA PHE A 7 -19.11 -2.33 -15.28
C PHE A 7 -19.11 -1.69 -13.90
N ALA A 8 -17.99 -1.84 -13.18
CA ALA A 8 -17.73 -1.00 -12.03
C ALA A 8 -17.71 0.47 -12.49
N PRO A 9 -18.45 1.39 -11.82
CA PRO A 9 -18.27 2.80 -12.10
C PRO A 9 -16.78 3.13 -11.89
N PRO A 10 -16.18 4.00 -12.72
CA PRO A 10 -14.82 4.43 -12.49
C PRO A 10 -14.71 4.93 -11.05
N PRO A 11 -13.61 4.64 -10.32
CA PRO A 11 -13.46 5.17 -8.98
C PRO A 11 -13.70 6.66 -9.06
N THR A 12 -14.71 7.15 -8.32
CA THR A 12 -14.89 8.59 -8.13
C THR A 12 -13.51 9.12 -7.76
N PRO A 13 -12.94 10.07 -8.53
CA PRO A 13 -11.65 10.63 -8.17
C PRO A 13 -11.85 11.17 -6.76
N THR A 14 -11.27 10.48 -5.77
CA THR A 14 -11.17 11.00 -4.41
C THR A 14 -10.58 12.36 -4.62
N ALA A 15 -11.40 13.40 -4.43
CA ALA A 15 -11.10 14.73 -4.90
C ALA A 15 -9.64 14.99 -4.58
N SER A 16 -8.82 15.25 -5.61
CA SER A 16 -7.46 15.76 -5.45
C SER A 16 -7.62 17.09 -4.74
N THR A 17 -7.81 16.99 -3.43
CA THR A 17 -8.06 18.08 -2.52
C THR A 17 -6.74 18.80 -2.58
N GLY A 18 -6.70 19.92 -3.28
CA GLY A 18 -5.48 20.68 -3.48
C GLY A 18 -4.94 21.06 -2.10
N VAL A 19 -4.06 20.22 -1.55
CA VAL A 19 -3.53 20.42 -0.22
C VAL A 19 -2.62 21.63 -0.29
N LYS A 20 -3.00 22.66 0.45
CA LYS A 20 -2.22 23.90 0.50
C LYS A 20 -1.06 23.67 1.44
N ALA A 21 0.14 24.10 1.05
CA ALA A 21 1.31 24.05 1.93
C ALA A 21 1.08 24.75 3.29
N ALA A 22 0.17 25.73 3.34
CA ALA A 22 -0.28 26.37 4.57
C ALA A 22 -1.00 25.44 5.55
N ASP A 23 -1.81 24.50 5.04
CA ASP A 23 -2.52 23.52 5.88
C ASP A 23 -1.56 22.46 6.43
N LEU A 24 -0.52 22.17 5.66
CA LEU A 24 0.54 21.25 6.05
C LEU A 24 1.61 21.88 6.93
N GLN A 25 1.53 23.17 7.25
CA GLN A 25 2.58 23.86 8.00
C GLN A 25 2.86 23.18 9.35
N GLY A 26 4.13 22.84 9.59
CA GLY A 26 4.57 22.17 10.80
C GLY A 26 4.36 20.66 10.79
N ARG A 27 3.73 20.07 9.77
CA ARG A 27 3.50 18.61 9.67
C ARG A 27 4.70 17.87 9.07
N LEU A 28 4.86 16.61 9.46
CA LEU A 28 5.85 15.70 8.87
C LEU A 28 5.31 15.09 7.57
N LEU A 29 6.01 15.34 6.46
CA LEU A 29 5.60 14.90 5.14
C LEU A 29 6.66 14.01 4.51
N LEU A 30 6.19 12.93 3.89
CA LEU A 30 6.98 12.10 3.00
C LEU A 30 6.49 12.33 1.58
N ILE A 31 7.32 12.99 0.78
CA ILE A 31 7.00 13.44 -0.56
C ILE A 31 7.75 12.58 -1.55
N ARG A 32 7.02 11.93 -2.45
CA ARG A 32 7.57 11.24 -3.61
C ARG A 32 7.33 12.09 -4.85
N PRO A 33 8.34 12.80 -5.35
CA PRO A 33 8.18 13.56 -6.58
C PRO A 33 8.04 12.60 -7.77
N LEU A 34 7.10 12.89 -8.67
CA LEU A 34 6.76 12.05 -9.83
C LEU A 34 7.25 12.68 -11.14
N SER A 35 6.96 13.95 -11.36
CA SER A 35 7.32 14.67 -12.59
C SER A 35 7.35 16.18 -12.38
N HIS A 36 8.22 16.88 -13.11
CA HIS A 36 8.33 18.33 -13.08
C HIS A 36 7.59 18.95 -14.27
N GLU A 37 6.64 19.84 -13.98
CA GLU A 37 5.80 20.55 -14.93
C GLU A 37 6.29 22.01 -15.03
N PRO A 38 7.07 22.39 -16.05
CA PRO A 38 7.67 23.72 -16.14
C PRO A 38 6.64 24.83 -16.40
N ASP A 39 5.53 24.51 -17.08
CA ASP A 39 4.52 25.47 -17.50
C ASP A 39 3.12 24.96 -17.16
N VAL A 40 2.68 25.24 -15.93
CA VAL A 40 1.31 25.00 -15.50
C VAL A 40 0.53 26.31 -15.55
N LEU A 41 -0.47 26.37 -16.42
CA LEU A 41 -1.36 27.52 -16.50
C LEU A 41 -2.28 27.56 -15.27
N THR A 42 -2.11 28.59 -14.44
CA THR A 42 -2.98 28.86 -13.29
C THR A 42 -3.74 30.16 -13.48
N MET A 43 -4.74 30.42 -12.63
CA MET A 43 -5.47 31.69 -12.58
C MET A 43 -4.55 32.92 -12.38
N TYR A 44 -3.32 32.70 -11.90
CA TYR A 44 -2.31 33.73 -11.66
C TYR A 44 -1.17 33.70 -12.70
N GLY A 45 -1.38 33.05 -13.84
CA GLY A 45 -0.41 32.87 -14.93
C GLY A 45 0.29 31.51 -14.92
N SER A 46 1.14 31.28 -15.92
CA SER A 46 1.98 30.08 -16.00
C SER A 46 3.01 30.05 -14.87
N LYS A 47 3.07 28.94 -14.15
CA LYS A 47 4.03 28.70 -13.07
C LYS A 47 4.64 27.31 -13.16
N GLU A 48 5.87 27.22 -12.66
CA GLU A 48 6.54 25.94 -12.44
C GLU A 48 5.86 25.17 -11.29
N ALA A 49 5.66 23.87 -11.49
CA ALA A 49 5.12 22.97 -10.50
C ALA A 49 5.82 21.60 -10.54
N VAL A 50 5.71 20.85 -9.45
CA VAL A 50 6.11 19.44 -9.41
C VAL A 50 4.91 18.62 -9.01
N ARG A 51 4.59 17.62 -9.83
CA ARG A 51 3.61 16.59 -9.52
C ARG A 51 4.27 15.58 -8.57
N CYS A 52 3.68 15.37 -7.41
CA CYS A 52 4.21 14.48 -6.38
C CYS A 52 3.09 13.78 -5.60
N THR A 53 3.45 12.70 -4.92
CA THR A 53 2.62 12.05 -3.91
C THR A 53 3.08 12.52 -2.54
N ILE A 54 2.16 13.03 -1.72
CA ILE A 54 2.45 13.52 -0.37
C ILE A 54 1.77 12.60 0.63
N ALA A 55 2.56 11.96 1.49
CA ALA A 55 2.05 11.22 2.64
C ALA A 55 2.26 12.03 3.92
N GLU A 56 1.18 12.28 4.66
CA GLU A 56 1.24 12.89 5.99
C GLU A 56 1.53 11.81 7.03
N LEU A 57 2.58 12.01 7.81
CA LEU A 57 2.98 11.09 8.89
C LEU A 57 2.65 11.59 10.28
N ASP A 58 2.23 12.84 10.38
CA ASP A 58 2.05 13.57 11.63
C ASP A 58 0.84 14.50 11.49
N GLY A 59 0.10 14.69 12.58
CA GLY A 59 -1.13 15.47 12.62
C GLY A 59 -2.40 14.62 12.82
N PRO A 60 -3.58 15.27 12.86
CA PRO A 60 -4.88 14.59 13.03
C PRO A 60 -5.24 13.70 11.83
N ASP A 61 -4.64 13.97 10.67
CA ASP A 61 -4.81 13.24 9.41
C ASP A 61 -3.63 12.31 9.12
N ALA A 62 -2.84 11.94 10.13
CA ALA A 62 -1.71 11.03 9.97
C ALA A 62 -2.13 9.76 9.19
N GLU A 63 -1.26 9.31 8.30
CA GLU A 63 -1.46 8.20 7.36
C GLU A 63 -2.28 8.53 6.10
N THR A 64 -2.82 9.75 5.99
CA THR A 64 -3.42 10.25 4.75
C THR A 64 -2.38 10.40 3.66
N THR A 65 -2.74 10.00 2.44
CA THR A 65 -1.88 10.19 1.27
C THR A 65 -2.63 10.85 0.17
N HIS A 66 -2.03 11.92 -0.31
CA HIS A 66 -2.49 12.74 -1.39
C HIS A 66 -1.67 12.35 -2.60
N GLU A 67 -2.28 11.56 -3.48
CA GLU A 67 -1.72 11.23 -4.77
C GLU A 67 -1.99 12.37 -5.76
N ASP A 68 -1.14 12.49 -6.77
CA ASP A 68 -1.32 13.48 -7.83
C ASP A 68 -1.35 14.96 -7.40
N VAL A 69 -0.64 15.30 -6.32
CA VAL A 69 -0.60 16.67 -5.82
C VAL A 69 0.35 17.52 -6.67
N MET A 70 -0.15 18.66 -7.11
CA MET A 70 0.65 19.66 -7.80
C MET A 70 1.18 20.67 -6.79
N VAL A 71 2.50 20.68 -6.62
CA VAL A 71 3.18 21.58 -5.69
C VAL A 71 3.70 22.79 -6.43
N PHE A 72 3.30 23.98 -5.96
CA PHE A 72 3.73 25.27 -6.50
C PHE A 72 4.69 25.99 -5.56
N GLY A 73 5.56 26.81 -6.13
CA GLY A 73 6.43 27.72 -5.39
C GLY A 73 7.90 27.37 -5.49
N ARG A 74 8.71 28.33 -5.95
CA ARG A 74 10.14 28.14 -6.27
C ARG A 74 10.97 27.46 -5.17
N GLY A 75 10.70 27.76 -3.90
CA GLY A 75 11.46 27.20 -2.78
C GLY A 75 11.23 25.69 -2.60
N LEU A 76 10.00 25.23 -2.83
CA LEU A 76 9.62 23.84 -2.65
C LEU A 76 9.83 23.05 -3.95
N VAL A 77 9.42 23.62 -5.09
CA VAL A 77 9.70 23.10 -6.44
C VAL A 77 11.19 22.86 -6.65
N GLY A 78 12.05 23.81 -6.25
CA GLY A 78 13.49 23.67 -6.38
C GLY A 78 14.06 22.50 -5.58
N GLN A 79 13.57 22.25 -4.37
CA GLN A 79 14.01 21.12 -3.54
C GLN A 79 13.53 19.78 -4.11
N LEU A 80 12.27 19.70 -4.53
CA LEU A 80 11.72 18.48 -5.12
C LEU A 80 12.37 18.17 -6.47
N ARG A 81 12.67 19.19 -7.27
CA ARG A 81 13.41 19.03 -8.52
C ARG A 81 14.84 18.55 -8.28
N ALA A 82 15.54 19.11 -7.29
CA ALA A 82 16.89 18.64 -6.93
C ALA A 82 16.87 17.17 -6.45
N ALA A 83 15.84 16.78 -5.70
CA ALA A 83 15.65 15.39 -5.30
C ALA A 83 15.36 14.46 -6.49
N LEU A 84 14.53 14.89 -7.45
CA LEU A 84 14.27 14.15 -8.69
C LEU A 84 15.55 13.96 -9.50
N ASP A 85 16.32 15.03 -9.70
CA ASP A 85 17.57 15.01 -10.46
C ASP A 85 18.64 14.14 -9.77
N GLY A 86 18.69 14.18 -8.44
CA GLY A 86 19.56 13.33 -7.62
C GLY A 86 19.13 11.87 -7.48
N GLY A 87 18.04 11.44 -8.13
CA GLY A 87 17.52 10.07 -8.06
C GLY A 87 16.95 9.68 -6.69
N VAL A 88 16.60 10.66 -5.85
CA VAL A 88 16.03 10.43 -4.53
C VAL A 88 14.54 10.09 -4.68
N ALA A 89 14.19 8.82 -4.47
CA ALA A 89 12.83 8.34 -4.64
C ALA A 89 11.84 8.92 -3.62
N MET A 90 12.28 9.29 -2.41
CA MET A 90 11.41 9.81 -1.36
C MET A 90 12.12 10.88 -0.54
N VAL A 91 11.46 12.02 -0.37
CA VAL A 91 11.94 13.17 0.39
C VAL A 91 11.16 13.26 1.69
N LEU A 92 11.84 13.09 2.81
CA LEU A 92 11.27 13.30 4.14
C LEU A 92 11.60 14.71 4.61
N GLY A 93 10.61 15.44 5.10
CA GLY A 93 10.85 16.73 5.72
C GLY A 93 9.62 17.28 6.43
N ARG A 94 9.86 18.18 7.38
CA ARG A 94 8.79 18.91 8.06
C ARG A 94 8.45 20.15 7.24
N MET A 95 7.17 20.36 6.94
CA MET A 95 6.77 21.55 6.18
C MET A 95 7.04 22.80 7.01
N GLY A 96 7.82 23.71 6.47
CA GLY A 96 8.17 24.97 7.11
C GLY A 96 8.23 26.13 6.13
N GLN A 97 8.60 27.28 6.65
CA GLN A 97 8.76 28.51 5.90
C GLN A 97 10.19 28.99 6.00
N GLY A 98 10.73 29.47 4.88
CA GLY A 98 12.04 30.13 4.85
C GLY A 98 11.99 31.56 5.41
N GLN A 99 13.10 32.28 5.28
CA GLN A 99 13.15 33.70 5.65
C GLN A 99 12.23 34.53 4.74
N ALA A 100 11.24 35.21 5.32
CA ALA A 100 10.48 36.23 4.61
C ALA A 100 11.37 37.43 4.29
N LYS A 101 11.29 37.93 3.05
CA LYS A 101 11.82 39.26 2.73
C LYS A 101 10.78 40.32 3.11
N PRO A 102 11.18 41.50 3.59
CA PRO A 102 10.23 42.57 3.93
C PRO A 102 9.30 42.86 2.74
N GLY A 103 7.99 42.76 2.98
CA GLY A 103 6.95 42.95 1.96
C GLY A 103 6.59 41.70 1.14
N GLN A 104 7.16 40.52 1.41
CA GLN A 104 6.79 39.26 0.75
C GLN A 104 6.57 38.11 1.74
N ASN A 105 5.66 37.19 1.38
CA ASN A 105 5.45 35.97 2.14
C ASN A 105 6.69 35.08 2.11
N ALA A 106 6.97 34.42 3.25
CA ALA A 106 8.02 33.42 3.33
C ALA A 106 7.77 32.28 2.35
N PRO A 107 8.80 31.81 1.61
CA PRO A 107 8.66 30.67 0.71
C PRO A 107 8.51 29.38 1.52
N TRP A 108 7.58 28.52 1.10
CA TRP A 108 7.44 27.17 1.64
C TRP A 108 8.68 26.33 1.32
N ARG A 109 9.17 25.59 2.30
CA ARG A 109 10.33 24.71 2.20
C ARG A 109 10.15 23.51 3.12
N LEU A 110 10.75 22.38 2.74
CA LEU A 110 10.96 21.28 3.65
C LEU A 110 12.13 21.62 4.57
N LEU A 111 11.90 21.46 5.86
CA LEU A 111 12.92 21.52 6.88
C LEU A 111 13.48 20.12 7.11
N ASP A 112 14.73 20.08 7.56
CA ASP A 112 15.43 18.84 7.86
C ASP A 112 14.65 18.03 8.91
N PRO A 113 14.38 16.75 8.66
CA PRO A 113 13.68 15.90 9.62
C PRO A 113 14.57 15.59 10.82
N THR A 114 13.97 15.46 12.00
CA THR A 114 14.68 14.95 13.18
C THR A 114 14.89 13.44 13.09
N GLU A 115 15.71 12.88 13.98
CA GLU A 115 15.87 11.41 14.08
C GLU A 115 14.54 10.70 14.42
N GLN A 116 13.69 11.33 15.23
CA GLN A 116 12.36 10.81 15.55
C GLN A 116 11.46 10.79 14.32
N ASP A 117 11.50 11.84 13.49
CA ASP A 117 10.76 11.91 12.24
C ASP A 117 11.19 10.79 11.27
N SER A 118 12.50 10.55 11.19
CA SER A 118 13.07 9.47 10.37
C SER A 118 12.63 8.09 10.84
N ALA A 119 12.52 7.87 12.15
CA ALA A 119 12.00 6.64 12.73
C ALA A 119 10.52 6.44 12.38
N THR A 120 9.70 7.49 12.48
CA THR A 120 8.28 7.46 12.10
C THR A 120 8.10 7.14 10.61
N ALA A 121 8.89 7.79 9.74
CA ALA A 121 8.87 7.51 8.30
C ALA A 121 9.24 6.07 7.97
N ARG A 122 10.25 5.50 8.62
CA ARG A 122 10.62 4.09 8.46
C ARG A 122 9.51 3.16 8.93
N ALA A 123 8.89 3.43 10.08
CA ALA A 123 7.79 2.63 10.60
C ALA A 123 6.58 2.64 9.65
N TYR A 124 6.26 3.81 9.09
CA TYR A 124 5.21 3.96 8.09
C TYR A 124 5.51 3.19 6.80
N LEU A 125 6.73 3.31 6.29
CA LEU A 125 7.19 2.58 5.12
C LEU A 125 7.21 1.07 5.33
N ALA A 126 7.45 0.57 6.56
CA ALA A 126 7.40 -0.86 6.86
C ALA A 126 5.96 -1.42 6.85
N ARG A 127 4.96 -0.59 7.21
CA ARG A 127 3.53 -0.99 7.24
C ARG A 127 2.88 -0.99 5.86
N ARG A 128 3.30 -0.10 4.96
CA ARG A 128 2.68 0.08 3.64
C ARG A 128 2.92 -0.96 2.54
N PRO A 129 4.07 -1.66 2.41
CA PRO A 129 4.24 -2.69 1.39
C PRO A 129 3.18 -3.80 1.51
N ASN A 130 2.59 -3.97 2.70
CA ASN A 130 1.50 -4.91 2.96
C ASN A 130 0.08 -4.34 2.78
N GLN A 131 -0.08 -3.03 2.60
CA GLN A 131 -1.38 -2.36 2.37
C GLN A 131 -1.59 -1.97 0.90
N GLN A 132 -0.51 -1.76 0.14
CA GLN A 132 -0.59 -1.70 -1.33
C GLN A 132 -0.80 -3.08 -1.97
N GLN A 133 -0.56 -4.15 -1.19
CA GLN A 133 -1.19 -5.45 -1.39
C GLN A 133 -2.38 -5.60 -0.44
N ALA A 134 -3.42 -4.78 -0.60
CA ALA A 134 -4.73 -5.27 -0.21
C ALA A 134 -5.05 -6.40 -1.22
N PRO A 135 -5.10 -7.69 -0.82
CA PRO A 135 -5.91 -8.63 -1.59
C PRO A 135 -7.31 -7.99 -1.73
N PRO A 136 -7.99 -8.15 -2.89
CA PRO A 136 -9.40 -7.77 -3.00
C PRO A 136 -10.13 -8.31 -1.77
N PRO A 137 -11.05 -7.55 -1.13
CA PRO A 137 -11.61 -7.88 0.16
C PRO A 137 -11.95 -9.36 0.18
N ALA A 138 -11.16 -10.11 0.95
CA ALA A 138 -11.43 -11.50 1.20
C ALA A 138 -12.85 -11.53 1.74
N ALA A 139 -13.74 -12.21 1.01
CA ALA A 139 -15.04 -12.60 1.54
C ALA A 139 -14.81 -13.10 2.98
N PRO A 140 -15.65 -12.69 3.95
CA PRO A 140 -15.42 -13.00 5.35
C PRO A 140 -15.36 -14.52 5.53
N GLN A 141 -14.16 -15.01 5.79
CA GLN A 141 -13.90 -16.28 6.45
C GLN A 141 -12.98 -15.94 7.63
N PRO A 142 -13.11 -16.53 8.83
CA PRO A 142 -14.09 -17.48 9.34
C PRO A 142 -14.60 -17.14 10.77
N GLN A 143 -15.91 -17.18 11.02
CA GLN A 143 -16.38 -17.35 12.40
C GLN A 143 -16.32 -18.84 12.76
N GLN A 144 -15.27 -19.16 13.52
CA GLN A 144 -15.16 -20.38 14.30
C GLN A 144 -16.42 -20.54 15.17
N ALA A 145 -17.21 -21.58 14.89
CA ALA A 145 -18.11 -22.16 15.87
C ALA A 145 -17.59 -23.57 16.20
N ALA A 146 -16.68 -23.64 17.17
CA ALA A 146 -16.47 -24.86 17.91
C ALA A 146 -17.74 -25.10 18.76
N SER A 147 -18.43 -26.24 18.59
CA SER A 147 -19.12 -26.99 19.66
C SER A 147 -19.85 -28.23 19.13
N GLN A 148 -19.20 -29.37 19.34
CA GLN A 148 -19.75 -30.65 19.83
C GLN A 148 -20.52 -31.64 18.92
N PRO A 149 -20.32 -32.96 19.16
CA PRO A 149 -21.01 -34.06 18.49
C PRO A 149 -22.26 -34.52 19.26
N GLN A 150 -23.44 -34.55 18.63
CA GLN A 150 -24.61 -35.27 19.16
C GLN A 150 -25.47 -35.91 18.03
N GLN A 151 -25.21 -37.19 17.75
CA GLN A 151 -26.29 -38.20 17.72
C GLN A 151 -26.85 -38.31 19.17
N PRO A 152 -28.11 -38.71 19.49
CA PRO A 152 -29.00 -39.67 18.81
C PRO A 152 -30.48 -39.18 18.68
N ALA A 153 -31.35 -39.75 17.85
CA ALA A 153 -32.20 -40.90 18.21
C ALA A 153 -32.84 -41.53 16.96
N ALA A 154 -32.74 -42.85 16.88
CA ALA A 154 -33.40 -43.77 15.93
C ALA A 154 -34.80 -44.19 16.46
N PRO A 155 -35.58 -45.14 15.85
CA PRO A 155 -36.01 -45.42 14.45
C PRO A 155 -37.59 -45.60 14.38
N PRO A 156 -38.29 -46.05 13.28
CA PRO A 156 -38.27 -47.43 12.74
C PRO A 156 -38.34 -47.62 11.19
N GLN A 157 -37.79 -48.77 10.75
CA GLN A 157 -38.14 -49.70 9.65
C GLN A 157 -37.99 -49.26 8.16
N GLN A 158 -36.98 -49.71 7.38
CA GLN A 158 -36.64 -51.05 6.81
C GLN A 158 -37.23 -51.29 5.39
N PRO A 159 -36.73 -52.21 4.52
CA PRO A 159 -35.35 -52.69 4.25
C PRO A 159 -35.07 -52.91 2.75
N GLN A 160 -33.85 -52.68 2.22
CA GLN A 160 -33.35 -53.46 1.06
C GLN A 160 -31.86 -53.80 1.20
N ALA A 161 -31.68 -55.08 1.55
CA ALA A 161 -30.60 -56.07 1.41
C ALA A 161 -29.20 -55.75 0.79
N PRO A 162 -28.19 -56.58 1.12
CA PRO A 162 -26.77 -56.23 1.13
C PRO A 162 -25.99 -56.80 -0.07
N ALA A 163 -24.96 -56.08 -0.53
CA ALA A 163 -23.94 -56.65 -1.41
C ALA A 163 -22.53 -56.11 -1.06
N VAL A 164 -21.88 -56.86 -0.18
CA VAL A 164 -20.45 -57.22 -0.04
C VAL A 164 -19.34 -56.13 -0.08
N PRO A 165 -18.45 -56.09 0.95
CA PRO A 165 -17.20 -55.34 0.93
C PRO A 165 -16.12 -56.15 0.18
N GLN A 166 -15.38 -55.52 -0.74
CA GLN A 166 -14.16 -56.10 -1.28
C GLN A 166 -12.91 -55.56 -0.56
N PRO A 167 -11.91 -56.43 -0.29
CA PRO A 167 -10.85 -56.19 0.67
C PRO A 167 -9.55 -55.72 0.04
N ALA A 168 -8.65 -55.24 0.90
CA ALA A 168 -7.27 -54.89 0.63
C ALA A 168 -6.51 -55.95 -0.19
N GLN A 169 -5.76 -55.50 -1.20
CA GLN A 169 -4.59 -56.19 -1.78
C GLN A 169 -3.55 -55.09 -2.02
N GLN A 170 -2.53 -54.88 -1.19
CA GLN A 170 -1.32 -55.68 -0.93
C GLN A 170 -0.58 -56.15 -2.20
N SER A 171 0.67 -55.70 -2.28
CA SER A 171 1.70 -55.72 -3.34
C SER A 171 2.09 -57.10 -3.87
N PRO A 172 2.92 -57.20 -4.95
CA PRO A 172 4.35 -57.48 -4.68
C PRO A 172 5.41 -57.00 -5.71
N PHE A 173 6.56 -56.62 -5.15
CA PHE A 173 7.96 -56.92 -5.53
C PHE A 173 8.52 -56.79 -6.96
N THR A 174 9.69 -56.12 -7.04
CA THR A 174 10.97 -56.53 -7.71
C THR A 174 11.71 -55.27 -8.15
N ALA A 175 12.99 -55.00 -7.92
CA ALA A 175 14.09 -55.62 -7.18
C ALA A 175 15.16 -54.53 -6.97
N ALA A 176 16.01 -54.69 -5.96
CA ALA A 176 17.15 -53.84 -5.65
C ALA A 176 18.47 -54.38 -6.33
N PRO A 177 19.67 -53.83 -6.10
CA PRO A 177 20.68 -53.41 -7.11
C PRO A 177 21.90 -54.36 -7.18
N PRO A 178 22.98 -54.02 -7.93
CA PRO A 178 24.25 -53.64 -7.27
C PRO A 178 25.05 -52.55 -8.05
N ALA A 179 25.56 -51.50 -7.39
CA ALA A 179 26.85 -51.38 -6.69
C ALA A 179 28.09 -51.18 -7.60
N SER A 180 28.78 -50.05 -7.38
CA SER A 180 30.23 -49.77 -7.50
C SER A 180 30.37 -48.33 -6.94
N ASP A 181 30.87 -47.99 -5.75
CA ASP A 181 32.08 -48.43 -5.01
C ASP A 181 33.31 -48.43 -5.94
N GLN A 182 34.38 -47.63 -5.82
CA GLN A 182 34.93 -46.69 -4.85
C GLN A 182 36.06 -45.90 -5.60
N PRO A 183 36.68 -44.85 -5.02
CA PRO A 183 37.88 -44.19 -5.57
C PRO A 183 39.17 -44.92 -5.16
N PRO A 184 40.31 -44.60 -5.81
CA PRO A 184 41.57 -44.57 -5.07
C PRO A 184 42.50 -43.39 -5.42
N PHE A 185 42.98 -42.74 -4.36
CA PHE A 185 44.13 -41.82 -4.20
C PHE A 185 44.13 -40.45 -4.89
#